data_AF-A0A223PCC0-F1
#
_entry.id   AF-A0A223PCC0-F1
#
_cell.length_a   1.000
_cell.length_b   1.000
_cell.length_c   1.000
_cell.angle_alpha   90.00
_cell.angle_beta   90.00
_cell.angle_gamma   90.00
#
_symmetry.space_group_name_H-M   'P 1'
#
loop_
_entity.id
_entity.type
_entity.pdbx_description
1 polymer ?
#
loop_
_entity_poly.entity_id
_entity_poly.type
_entity_poly.pdbx_seq_one_letter_code
_entity_poly.pdbx_strand_id
1 'polypeptide(L)'
;MNTQAIAGIQPGAALTAVDITPQETTWSSIDDRLRDAFASTSVATQAEYANIMAKANDAEYLSTPGGLFELQVRLGEYKQQVETISALTRKGVATAETVLRA
;
A
#
# COMPACT_ATOMS: atom_id res chain seq x y z
N MET A 1 -10.00 -46.95 17.01
CA MET A 1 -10.69 -45.65 17.16
C MET A 1 -9.60 -44.58 17.04
N ASN A 2 -9.50 -43.94 15.87
CA ASN A 2 -8.41 -43.00 15.54
C ASN A 2 -8.87 -41.55 15.79
N THR A 3 -8.36 -40.93 16.85
CA THR A 3 -8.73 -39.57 17.31
C THR A 3 -7.80 -38.48 16.73
N GLN A 4 -7.24 -38.69 15.53
CA GLN A 4 -6.21 -37.81 14.94
C GLN A 4 -6.76 -36.80 13.91
N ALA A 5 -8.08 -36.73 13.71
CA ALA A 5 -8.68 -35.96 12.61
C ALA A 5 -9.05 -34.49 12.93
N ILE A 6 -8.85 -34.00 14.16
CA ILE A 6 -9.36 -32.66 14.59
C ILE A 6 -8.22 -31.67 14.94
N ALA A 7 -7.01 -31.85 14.39
CA ALA A 7 -5.88 -30.94 14.67
C ALA A 7 -5.58 -29.92 13.55
N GLY A 8 -6.40 -29.89 12.49
CA GLY A 8 -6.12 -29.11 11.26
C GLY A 8 -6.85 -27.78 11.12
N ILE A 9 -7.50 -27.24 12.16
CA ILE A 9 -8.12 -25.92 12.07
C ILE A 9 -7.03 -24.87 12.34
N GLN A 10 -6.30 -24.49 11.28
CA GLN A 10 -5.49 -23.27 11.30
C GLN A 10 -6.43 -22.13 11.74
N PRO A 11 -6.13 -21.38 12.82
CA PRO A 11 -6.88 -20.18 13.12
C PRO A 11 -6.76 -19.25 11.92
N GLY A 12 -7.90 -18.96 11.28
CA GLY A 12 -7.96 -18.04 10.14
C GLY A 12 -7.32 -16.72 10.50
N ALA A 13 -6.66 -16.10 9.51
CA ALA A 13 -6.00 -14.80 9.67
C ALA A 13 -6.88 -13.84 10.48
N ALA A 14 -6.29 -13.22 11.51
CA ALA A 14 -6.99 -12.30 12.39
C ALA A 14 -7.74 -11.25 11.57
N LEU A 15 -9.06 -11.15 11.79
CA LEU A 15 -9.91 -10.17 11.11
C LEU A 15 -9.47 -8.77 11.54
N THR A 16 -8.88 -8.02 10.63
CA THR A 16 -8.57 -6.61 10.85
C THR A 16 -9.86 -5.80 10.70
N ALA A 17 -10.24 -5.07 11.75
CA ALA A 17 -11.38 -4.16 11.66
C ALA A 17 -11.08 -3.07 10.62
N VAL A 18 -11.96 -2.95 9.62
CA VAL A 18 -11.92 -1.86 8.64
C VAL A 18 -12.87 -0.78 9.11
N ASP A 19 -12.37 0.44 9.29
CA ASP A 19 -13.22 1.60 9.56
C ASP A 19 -14.03 1.92 8.29
N ILE A 20 -15.36 1.83 8.40
CA ILE A 20 -16.31 2.10 7.33
C ILE A 20 -16.98 3.48 7.48
N THR A 21 -16.51 4.29 8.43
CA THR A 21 -17.07 5.63 8.67
C THR A 21 -16.91 6.48 7.41
N PRO A 22 -17.99 7.06 6.86
CA PRO A 22 -17.90 7.92 5.69
C PRO A 22 -16.98 9.11 6.00
N GLN A 23 -15.85 9.21 5.30
CA GLN A 23 -14.99 10.39 5.37
C GLN A 23 -15.57 11.49 4.47
N GLU A 24 -16.45 12.31 5.02
CA GLU A 24 -16.86 13.55 4.36
C GLU A 24 -15.71 14.57 4.42
N THR A 25 -14.85 14.54 3.39
CA THR A 25 -13.79 15.54 3.24
C THR A 25 -14.30 16.68 2.38
N THR A 26 -14.64 17.81 3.01
CA THR A 26 -14.97 19.04 2.29
C THR A 26 -13.69 19.86 2.12
N TRP A 27 -13.19 19.97 0.89
CA TRP A 27 -12.02 20.80 0.61
C TRP A 27 -12.42 22.25 0.36
N SER A 28 -11.82 23.17 1.11
CA SER A 28 -11.97 24.63 0.90
C SER A 28 -11.09 25.16 -0.22
N SER A 29 -9.99 24.48 -0.56
CA SER A 29 -9.01 24.95 -1.54
C SER A 29 -8.26 23.80 -2.24
N ILE A 30 -7.57 24.12 -3.34
CA ILE A 30 -6.66 23.19 -4.03
C ILE A 30 -5.46 22.84 -3.15
N ASP A 31 -4.96 23.80 -2.36
CA ASP A 31 -3.83 23.58 -1.45
C ASP A 31 -4.19 22.57 -0.35
N ASP A 32 -5.37 22.71 0.26
CA ASP A 32 -5.88 21.74 1.23
C ASP A 32 -5.99 20.33 0.60
N ARG A 33 -6.53 20.25 -0.62
CA ARG A 33 -6.64 18.97 -1.33
C ARG A 33 -5.26 18.37 -1.63
N LEU A 34 -4.28 19.18 -2.01
CA LEU A 34 -2.92 18.72 -2.30
C LEU A 34 -2.22 18.23 -1.01
N ARG A 35 -2.34 18.98 0.08
CA ARG A 35 -1.82 18.60 1.41
C ARG A 35 -2.39 17.25 1.84
N ASP A 36 -3.70 17.09 1.77
CA ASP A 36 -4.38 15.88 2.24
C ASP A 36 -4.03 14.68 1.34
N ALA A 37 -3.96 14.89 0.02
CA ALA A 37 -3.52 13.85 -0.94
C ALA A 37 -2.06 13.44 -0.70
N PHE A 38 -1.17 14.40 -0.42
CA PHE A 38 0.23 14.12 -0.09
C PHE A 38 0.35 13.35 1.23
N ALA A 39 -0.34 13.78 2.28
CA ALA A 39 -0.29 13.15 3.59
C ALA A 39 -0.81 11.70 3.54
N SER A 40 -1.99 11.49 2.94
CA SER A 40 -2.59 10.16 2.79
C SER A 40 -1.71 9.23 1.95
N THR A 41 -1.19 9.71 0.82
CA THR A 41 -0.27 8.93 -0.03
C THR A 41 1.00 8.57 0.72
N SER A 42 1.61 9.52 1.43
CA SER A 42 2.86 9.28 2.17
C SER A 42 2.69 8.24 3.27
N VAL A 43 1.61 8.33 4.04
CA VAL A 43 1.29 7.34 5.09
C VAL A 43 1.03 5.97 4.48
N ALA A 44 0.23 5.89 3.41
CA ALA A 44 -0.07 4.63 2.73
C ALA A 44 1.19 3.98 2.15
N THR A 45 2.03 4.74 1.43
CA THR A 45 3.29 4.27 0.85
C THR A 45 4.25 3.77 1.93
N GLN A 46 4.38 4.50 3.04
CA GLN A 46 5.26 4.07 4.15
C GLN A 46 4.75 2.81 4.83
N ALA A 47 3.43 2.71 5.09
CA ALA A 47 2.81 1.54 5.69
C ALA A 47 2.97 0.31 4.80
N GLU A 48 2.81 0.48 3.49
CA GLU A 48 2.98 -0.58 2.50
C GLU A 48 4.43 -1.08 2.45
N TYR A 49 5.40 -0.16 2.39
CA TYR A 49 6.81 -0.53 2.47
C TYR A 49 7.14 -1.32 3.74
N ALA A 50 6.67 -0.84 4.89
CA ALA A 50 6.87 -1.53 6.17
C ALA A 50 6.25 -2.94 6.16
N ASN A 51 5.07 -3.10 5.55
CA ASN A 51 4.42 -4.40 5.44
C ASN A 51 5.19 -5.37 4.53
N ILE A 52 5.64 -4.90 3.35
CA ILE A 52 6.48 -5.69 2.44
C ILE A 52 7.75 -6.14 3.17
N MET A 53 8.41 -5.22 3.89
CA MET A 53 9.62 -5.56 4.65
C MET A 53 9.34 -6.53 5.79
N ALA A 54 8.21 -6.39 6.49
CA ALA A 54 7.82 -7.34 7.54
C ALA A 54 7.62 -8.76 6.96
N LYS A 55 6.86 -8.88 5.87
CA LYS A 55 6.66 -10.15 5.15
C LYS A 55 7.96 -10.73 4.57
N ALA A 56 8.85 -9.88 4.07
CA ALA A 56 10.15 -10.28 3.55
C ALA A 56 11.11 -10.79 4.63
N ASN A 57 10.89 -10.44 5.90
CA ASN A 57 11.67 -10.92 7.04
C ASN A 57 10.98 -12.08 7.80
N ASP A 58 9.75 -12.43 7.43
CA ASP A 58 8.98 -13.51 8.04
C ASP A 58 9.30 -14.85 7.36
N ALA A 59 10.17 -15.64 8.01
CA ALA A 59 10.59 -16.94 7.49
C ALA A 59 9.43 -17.95 7.36
N GLU A 60 8.41 -17.88 8.21
CA GLU A 60 7.24 -18.75 8.13
C GLU A 60 6.45 -18.41 6.87
N TYR A 61 6.14 -17.13 6.66
CA TYR A 61 5.46 -16.65 5.47
C TYR A 61 6.19 -17.02 4.17
N LEU A 62 7.51 -16.82 4.10
CA LEU A 62 8.31 -17.13 2.91
C LEU A 62 8.38 -18.63 2.60
N SER A 63 8.21 -19.48 3.61
CA SER A 63 8.19 -20.94 3.44
C SER A 63 6.84 -21.48 2.96
N THR A 64 5.78 -20.67 2.98
CA THR A 64 4.46 -21.08 2.51
C THR A 64 4.39 -21.19 0.99
N PRO A 65 3.67 -22.18 0.43
CA PRO A 65 3.39 -22.23 -1.00
C PRO A 65 2.70 -20.94 -1.46
N GLY A 66 3.31 -20.21 -2.38
CA GLY A 66 2.77 -18.96 -2.92
C GLY A 66 3.15 -17.69 -2.16
N GLY A 67 3.72 -17.76 -0.94
CA GLY A 67 4.10 -16.58 -0.15
C GLY A 67 5.11 -15.68 -0.87
N LEU A 68 6.13 -16.27 -1.51
CA LEU A 68 7.10 -15.53 -2.33
C LEU A 68 6.47 -14.87 -3.56
N PHE A 69 5.49 -15.52 -4.19
CA PHE A 69 4.81 -14.97 -5.36
C PHE A 69 3.92 -13.79 -4.95
N GLU A 70 3.15 -13.92 -3.88
CA GLU A 70 2.33 -12.83 -3.35
C GLU A 70 3.20 -11.62 -2.95
N LEU A 71 4.34 -11.86 -2.27
CA LEU A 71 5.29 -10.81 -1.94
C LEU A 71 5.83 -10.10 -3.18
N GLN A 72 6.18 -10.86 -4.23
CA GLN A 72 6.68 -10.31 -5.50
C GLN A 72 5.64 -9.45 -6.21
N VAL A 73 4.37 -9.90 -6.26
CA VAL A 73 3.26 -9.14 -6.84
C VAL A 73 3.12 -7.80 -6.11
N ARG A 74 3.05 -7.86 -4.78
CA ARG A 74 2.86 -6.68 -3.94
C ARG A 74 4.03 -5.69 -4.01
N LEU A 75 5.26 -6.20 -4.08
CA LEU A 75 6.44 -5.37 -4.34
C LEU A 75 6.38 -4.70 -5.71
N GLY A 76 5.90 -5.41 -6.73
CA GLY A 76 5.68 -4.86 -8.07
C GLY A 76 4.66 -3.72 -8.08
N GLU A 77 3.52 -3.92 -7.42
CA GLU A 77 2.46 -2.90 -7.28
C GLU A 77 2.98 -1.65 -6.56
N TYR A 78 3.67 -1.83 -5.42
CA TYR A 78 4.32 -0.74 -4.68
C TYR A 78 5.28 0.06 -5.58
N LYS A 79 6.18 -0.64 -6.29
CA LYS A 79 7.16 -0.01 -7.18
C LYS A 79 6.45 0.81 -8.27
N GLN A 80 5.46 0.20 -8.95
CA GLN A 80 4.72 0.85 -10.01
C GLN A 80 4.01 2.12 -9.51
N GLN A 81 3.38 2.06 -8.33
CA GLN A 81 2.70 3.21 -7.74
C GLN A 81 3.67 4.38 -7.50
N VAL A 82 4.80 4.13 -6.84
CA VAL A 82 5.80 5.16 -6.51
C VAL A 82 6.41 5.77 -7.77
N GLU A 83 6.76 4.94 -8.76
CA GLU A 83 7.33 5.39 -10.03
C GLU A 83 6.33 6.26 -10.81
N THR A 84 5.05 5.87 -10.85
CA THR A 84 4.00 6.61 -11.54
C THR A 84 3.78 7.98 -10.93
N ILE A 85 3.68 8.06 -9.59
CA ILE A 85 3.51 9.33 -8.88
C ILE A 85 4.72 10.23 -9.14
N SER A 86 5.94 9.70 -9.01
CA SER A 86 7.18 10.45 -9.25
C SER A 86 7.27 10.99 -10.67
N ALA A 87 6.91 10.16 -11.66
CA ALA A 87 6.90 10.55 -13.06
C ALA A 87 5.85 11.64 -13.36
N LEU A 88 4.64 11.50 -12.80
CA LEU A 88 3.57 12.46 -13.00
C LEU A 88 3.90 13.80 -12.34
N THR A 89 4.41 13.80 -11.10
CA THR A 89 4.86 15.02 -10.41
C THR A 89 5.93 15.74 -11.22
N ARG A 90 6.96 15.01 -11.71
CA ARG A 90 8.02 15.59 -12.55
C ARG A 90 7.46 16.22 -13.82
N LYS A 91 6.55 15.54 -14.52
CA LYS A 91 5.94 16.05 -15.76
C LYS A 91 5.05 17.27 -15.49
N GLY A 92 4.31 17.27 -14.39
CA GLY A 92 3.46 18.40 -13.97
C GLY A 92 4.29 19.66 -13.71
N VAL A 93 5.35 19.54 -12.91
CA VAL A 93 6.28 20.65 -12.62
C VAL A 93 6.95 21.15 -13.89
N ALA A 94 7.48 20.26 -14.74
CA ALA A 94 8.11 20.64 -16.00
C ALA A 94 7.15 21.40 -16.94
N THR A 95 5.86 21.02 -16.94
CA THR A 95 4.83 21.72 -17.72
C THR A 95 4.58 23.12 -17.17
N ALA A 96 4.45 23.26 -15.85
CA ALA A 96 4.29 24.56 -15.21
C ALA A 96 5.50 25.49 -15.48
N GLU A 97 6.72 24.96 -15.35
CA GLU A 97 7.94 25.68 -15.69
C GLU A 97 7.98 26.12 -17.16
N THR A 98 7.51 25.26 -18.08
CA THR A 98 7.44 25.59 -19.51
C THR A 98 6.49 26.76 -19.76
N VAL A 99 5.30 26.75 -19.15
CA VAL A 99 4.30 27.82 -19.29
C VAL A 99 4.80 29.13 -18.68
N LEU A 100 5.50 29.08 -17.54
CA LEU A 100 6.03 30.28 -16.87
C LEU A 100 7.20 30.94 -17.63
N ARG A 101 7.90 30.17 -18.47
CA ARG A 101 9.04 30.65 -19.28
C ARG A 101 8.66 31.09 -20.69
N ALA A 102 7.48 30.66 -21.17
CA ALA A 102 6.92 31.07 -22.46
C ALA A 102 6.30 32.47 -22.36
#